data_AF-A0A2V3PQ26-F1
#
_entry.id   AF-A0A2V3PQ26-F1
#
_cell.length_a   1.000
_cell.length_b   1.000
_cell.length_c   1.000
_cell.angle_alpha   90.00
_cell.angle_beta   90.00
_cell.angle_gamma   90.00
#
_symmetry.space_group_name_H-M   'P 1'
#
loop_
_entity.id
_entity.type
_entity.pdbx_description
1 polymer ?
#
loop_
_entity_poly.entity_id
_entity_poly.type
_entity_poly.pdbx_seq_one_letter_code
_entity_poly.pdbx_strand_id
1 'polypeptide(L)' 'GYKNQGFRPIKKRWVIEPTFAWFDYNRRLCRKYETTFDSAEEMVKIASIKLLLNKI' A
#
# COMPACT_ATOMS: atom_id res chain seq x y z
N GLY A 1 7.99 1.51 -26.01
CA GLY A 1 8.58 0.99 -24.76
C GLY A 1 9.26 2.11 -24.01
N TYR A 2 9.04 2.22 -22.70
CA TYR A 2 9.37 3.36 -21.81
C TYR A 2 10.87 3.71 -21.66
N LYS A 3 11.77 3.19 -22.53
CA LYS A 3 13.23 3.33 -22.40
C LYS A 3 13.78 4.76 -22.63
N ASN A 4 13.04 5.65 -23.30
CA ASN A 4 13.52 7.00 -23.65
C ASN A 4 12.74 8.14 -22.96
N GLN A 5 11.85 7.83 -22.02
CA GLN A 5 11.16 8.86 -21.23
C GLN A 5 11.90 8.97 -19.90
N GLY A 6 12.65 10.07 -19.70
CA GLY A 6 13.30 10.37 -18.41
C GLY A 6 12.30 10.43 -17.26
N PHE A 7 12.80 10.58 -16.02
CA PHE A 7 11.96 10.63 -14.82
C PHE A 7 10.86 11.69 -14.95
N ARG A 8 9.59 11.26 -14.96
CA ARG A 8 8.42 12.14 -14.97
C ARG A 8 7.75 12.06 -13.59
N PRO A 9 7.81 13.13 -12.77
CA PRO A 9 7.13 13.16 -11.50
C PRO A 9 5.62 12.99 -11.69
N ILE A 10 5.02 12.04 -10.98
CA ILE A 10 3.56 11.88 -10.95
C ILE A 10 3.01 12.88 -9.93
N LYS A 11 2.11 13.76 -10.35
CA LYS A 11 1.46 14.71 -9.44
C LYS A 11 0.78 13.94 -8.30
N LYS A 12 0.98 14.40 -7.05
CA LYS A 12 0.44 13.82 -5.79
C LYS A 12 1.04 12.47 -5.36
N ARG A 13 2.13 12.01 -5.97
CA ARG A 13 2.79 10.74 -5.58
C ARG A 13 3.14 10.66 -4.08
N TRP A 14 3.73 11.73 -3.53
CA TRP A 14 4.11 11.83 -2.12
C TRP A 14 2.93 11.71 -1.12
N VAL A 15 1.68 11.89 -1.58
CA VAL A 15 0.51 11.71 -0.72
C VAL A 15 0.17 10.23 -0.54
N ILE A 16 0.45 9.40 -1.55
CA ILE A 16 0.08 7.97 -1.58
C ILE A 16 1.22 7.10 -1.05
N GLU A 17 2.48 7.48 -1.29
CA GLU A 17 3.65 6.74 -0.83
C GLU A 17 3.66 6.39 0.67
N PRO A 18 3.28 7.28 1.60
CA PRO A 18 3.21 6.96 3.02
C PRO A 18 2.26 5.81 3.34
N THR A 19 1.16 5.66 2.59
CA THR A 19 0.22 4.55 2.77
C THR A 19 0.89 3.20 2.50
N PHE A 20 1.76 3.12 1.49
CA PHE A 20 2.52 1.90 1.21
C PHE A 20 3.54 1.60 2.31
N ALA A 21 4.22 2.62 2.85
CA ALA A 21 5.13 2.44 3.98
C ALA A 21 4.40 1.94 5.24
N TRP A 22 3.20 2.44 5.53
CA TRP A 22 2.39 1.96 6.65
C TRP A 22 1.89 0.53 6.47
N PHE A 23 1.58 0.11 5.23
CA PHE A 23 1.26 -1.28 4.96
C PHE A 23 2.44 -2.20 5.15
N ASP A 24 3.67 -1.77 4.84
CA ASP A 24 4.86 -2.57 5.09
C ASP A 24 5.14 -2.77 6.59
N TYR A 25 4.77 -1.79 7.42
CA TYR A 25 4.80 -1.94 8.89
C TYR A 25 3.76 -2.93 9.43
N ASN A 26 2.69 -3.20 8.68
CA ASN A 26 1.72 -4.22 9.07
C ASN A 26 2.32 -5.62 8.81
N ARG A 27 2.62 -6.35 9.88
CA ARG A 27 3.29 -7.67 9.82
C ARG A 27 2.63 -8.66 8.84
N ARG A 28 1.31 -8.60 8.64
CA ARG A 28 0.60 -9.49 7.71
C ARG A 28 0.66 -9.03 6.24
N LEU A 29 0.95 -7.75 5.99
CA LEU A 29 1.07 -7.21 4.63
C LEU A 29 2.52 -7.08 4.16
N CYS A 30 3.50 -7.14 5.06
CA CYS A 30 4.93 -7.11 4.75
C CYS A 30 5.38 -8.22 3.78
N ARG A 31 4.65 -9.35 3.74
CA ARG A 31 4.86 -10.42 2.74
C ARG A 31 3.52 -10.96 2.26
N LYS A 32 3.54 -11.67 1.13
CA LYS A 32 2.39 -12.41 0.61
C LYS A 32 2.16 -13.67 1.45
N TYR A 33 1.39 -13.54 2.52
CA TYR A 33 0.99 -14.67 3.36
C TYR A 33 -0.33 -15.29 2.93
N GLU A 34 -1.20 -14.49 2.32
CA GLU A 34 -2.55 -14.93 1.95
C GLU A 34 -2.52 -15.87 0.74
N THR A 35 -3.31 -16.94 0.83
CA THR A 35 -3.39 -17.97 -0.22
C THR A 35 -4.25 -17.53 -1.40
N THR A 36 -5.31 -16.75 -1.14
CA THR A 36 -6.23 -16.24 -2.15
C THR A 36 -6.12 -14.72 -2.28
N PHE A 37 -6.45 -14.21 -3.47
CA PHE A 37 -6.50 -12.76 -3.71
C PHE A 37 -7.57 -12.09 -2.86
N ASP A 38 -8.72 -12.73 -2.67
CA ASP A 38 -9.80 -12.21 -1.84
C ASP A 38 -9.33 -11.99 -0.39
N SER A 39 -8.62 -12.97 0.19
CA SER A 39 -8.07 -12.83 1.55
C SER A 39 -7.03 -11.71 1.63
N ALA A 40 -6.17 -11.59 0.61
CA ALA A 40 -5.21 -10.49 0.50
C ALA A 40 -5.90 -9.13 0.45
N GLU A 41 -6.98 -9.01 -0.31
CA GLU A 41 -7.76 -7.77 -0.43
C GLU A 41 -8.40 -7.39 0.91
N GLU A 42 -9.04 -8.34 1.59
CA GLU A 42 -9.65 -8.11 2.91
C GLU A 42 -8.60 -7.68 3.94
N MET A 43 -7.40 -8.27 3.91
CA MET A 43 -6.32 -7.85 4.80
C MET A 43 -5.87 -6.40 4.58
N VAL A 44 -5.87 -5.92 3.33
CA VAL A 44 -5.57 -4.51 3.01
C VAL A 44 -6.68 -3.58 3.51
N LYS A 45 -7.96 -3.97 3.36
CA LYS A 45 -9.10 -3.21 3.91
C LYS A 45 -9.00 -3.10 5.43
N ILE A 46 -8.74 -4.19 6.13
CA ILE A 46 -8.55 -4.22 7.59
C ILE A 46 -7.38 -3.32 8.01
N ALA A 47 -6.24 -3.38 7.30
CA ALA A 47 -5.10 -2.52 7.60
C ALA A 47 -5.43 -1.03 7.43
N SER A 48 -6.22 -0.68 6.42
CA SER A 48 -6.68 0.69 6.17
C SER A 48 -7.59 1.18 7.30
N ILE A 49 -8.53 0.35 7.76
CA ILE A 49 -9.41 0.68 8.90
C ILE A 49 -8.58 0.91 10.18
N LYS A 50 -7.62 0.02 10.48
CA LYS A 50 -6.73 0.19 11.64
C LYS A 50 -5.95 1.50 11.59
N LEU A 51 -5.44 1.85 10.42
CA LEU A 51 -4.72 3.11 10.22
C LEU A 51 -5.62 4.33 10.47
N LEU A 52 -6.89 4.29 10.04
CA LEU A 52 -7.85 5.36 10.29
C LEU A 52 -8.21 5.45 11.78
N LEU A 53 -8.43 4.32 12.45
CA LEU A 53 -8.73 4.28 13.88
C LEU A 53 -7.58 4.84 14.73
N ASN A 54 -6.33 4.58 14.35
CA ASN A 54 -5.16 5.10 15.05
C ASN A 54 -4.96 6.62 14.89
N LYS A 55 -5.73 7.28 14.03
CA LYS A 55 -5.66 8.72 13.76
C LYS A 55 -6.78 9.52 14.44
N ILE A 56 -7.72 8.84 15.09
CA ILE A 56 -8.76 9.43 15.94
C ILE A 56 -8.15 9.63 17.33
#